data_AF-A0A7S7NRT9-F1
#
_entry.id   AF-A0A7S7NRT9-F1
#
_cell.length_a   1.000
_cell.length_b   1.000
_cell.length_c   1.000
_cell.angle_alpha   90.00
_cell.angle_beta   90.00
_cell.angle_gamma   90.00
#
_symmetry.space_group_name_H-M   'P 1'
#
loop_
_entity.id
_entity.type
_entity.pdbx_description
1 polymer ?
#
loop_
_entity_poly.entity_id
_entity_poly.type
_entity_poly.pdbx_seq_one_letter_code
_entity_poly.pdbx_strand_id
1 'polypeptide(L)'
;MNPILDKALLQALSGDQAALAEFGLERHTVSGSGVPGGGSAWDERLTLTGDGILTLSSNRSIVDLSSEPIGLYRKQDKAETVRRAIQLVREAALTELPPFRVEPADTRIRINVACGGVVQRVTLGLTDPMALEPARPLLQELDRMAQSVRADPLRSLRIELDMPDSVPAAKVRLRLMVIFQNSGKEGYWLTHPGALRREHIWEQCILVYGRKPEIVPGFTPPPIELLASPLEPIRDDGMDLLWVPRGEEVEQRFNCVMEPPVPGLYLARAVYSSYLGEEQVSGRPRLRGCAFSNQVELEVT
;
A
#
# COMPACT_ATOMS: atom_id res chain seq x y z
N MET A 1 -18.11 -22.74 -12.90
CA MET A 1 -18.61 -21.47 -12.30
C MET A 1 -20.02 -21.67 -11.76
N ASN A 2 -20.48 -20.90 -10.77
CA ASN A 2 -21.88 -21.00 -10.32
C ASN A 2 -22.84 -20.67 -11.49
N PRO A 3 -23.82 -21.52 -11.84
CA PRO A 3 -24.69 -21.31 -13.01
C PRO A 3 -25.53 -20.03 -12.95
N ILE A 4 -25.95 -19.62 -11.75
CA ILE A 4 -26.72 -18.38 -11.54
C ILE A 4 -25.83 -17.18 -11.84
N LEU A 5 -24.59 -17.20 -11.32
CA LEU A 5 -23.61 -16.16 -11.57
C LEU A 5 -23.25 -16.08 -13.06
N ASP A 6 -22.95 -17.20 -13.71
CA ASP A 6 -22.61 -17.21 -15.14
C ASP A 6 -23.74 -16.65 -16.02
N LYS A 7 -24.99 -17.02 -15.72
CA LYS A 7 -26.17 -16.46 -16.40
C LYS A 7 -26.29 -14.94 -16.19
N ALA A 8 -26.12 -14.46 -14.96
CA ALA A 8 -26.20 -13.03 -14.65
C ALA A 8 -25.07 -12.23 -15.33
N LEU A 9 -23.85 -12.79 -15.38
CA LEU A 9 -22.73 -12.18 -16.11
C LEU A 9 -22.98 -12.14 -17.62
N LEU A 10 -23.61 -13.16 -18.21
CA LEU A 10 -24.05 -13.15 -19.61
C LEU A 10 -25.10 -12.06 -19.89
N GLN A 11 -26.07 -11.89 -18.99
CA GLN A 11 -27.05 -10.82 -19.08
C GLN A 11 -26.38 -9.44 -19.03
N ALA A 12 -25.45 -9.24 -18.09
CA ALA A 12 -24.68 -8.01 -18.00
C ALA A 12 -23.86 -7.74 -19.28
N LEU A 13 -23.22 -8.76 -19.87
CA LEU A 13 -22.50 -8.64 -21.15
C LEU A 13 -23.44 -8.26 -22.31
N SER A 14 -24.68 -8.73 -22.29
CA SER A 14 -25.70 -8.39 -23.29
C SER A 14 -26.27 -6.97 -23.12
N GLY A 15 -25.87 -6.25 -22.06
CA GLY A 15 -26.29 -4.88 -21.81
C GLY A 15 -27.50 -4.72 -20.88
N ASP A 16 -27.92 -5.79 -20.21
CA ASP A 16 -28.96 -5.73 -19.18
C ASP A 16 -28.50 -4.83 -18.02
N GLN A 17 -29.25 -3.73 -17.83
CA GLN A 17 -28.91 -2.71 -16.85
C GLN A 17 -29.10 -3.19 -15.40
N ALA A 18 -30.06 -4.08 -15.14
CA ALA A 18 -30.27 -4.61 -13.80
C ALA A 18 -29.11 -5.54 -13.42
N ALA A 19 -28.69 -6.41 -14.36
CA ALA A 19 -27.54 -7.28 -14.16
C ALA A 19 -26.23 -6.50 -14.01
N LEU A 20 -26.05 -5.41 -14.77
CA LEU A 20 -24.90 -4.51 -14.60
C LEU A 20 -24.92 -3.80 -13.25
N ALA A 21 -26.06 -3.28 -12.80
CA ALA A 21 -26.17 -2.60 -11.51
C ALA A 21 -25.81 -3.52 -10.32
N GLU A 22 -26.04 -4.84 -10.46
CA GLU A 22 -25.67 -5.83 -9.46
C GLU A 22 -24.23 -6.35 -9.60
N PHE A 23 -23.51 -5.98 -10.66
CA PHE A 23 -22.14 -6.43 -10.89
C PHE A 23 -21.16 -5.72 -9.95
N GLY A 24 -20.32 -6.52 -9.30
CA GLY A 24 -19.16 -6.07 -8.56
C GLY A 24 -18.00 -7.05 -8.70
N LEU A 25 -16.80 -6.53 -8.90
CA LEU A 25 -15.55 -7.28 -8.92
C LEU A 25 -14.59 -6.67 -7.92
N GLU A 26 -13.95 -7.51 -7.13
CA GLU A 26 -12.94 -7.11 -6.16
C GLU A 26 -11.70 -7.98 -6.30
N ARG A 27 -10.54 -7.34 -6.27
CA ARG A 27 -9.22 -7.95 -6.06
C ARG A 27 -8.64 -7.41 -4.76
N HIS A 28 -8.49 -8.29 -3.78
CA HIS A 28 -7.88 -7.97 -2.49
C HIS A 28 -6.56 -8.73 -2.33
N THR A 29 -5.45 -8.02 -2.47
CA THR A 29 -4.10 -8.55 -2.27
C THR A 29 -3.70 -8.33 -0.82
N VAL A 30 -3.42 -9.41 -0.11
CA VAL A 30 -3.02 -9.39 1.30
C VAL A 30 -1.72 -10.15 1.47
N SER A 31 -0.79 -9.60 2.23
CA SER A 31 0.39 -10.31 2.74
C SER A 31 0.43 -10.22 4.27
N GLY A 32 1.10 -11.18 4.92
CA GLY A 32 1.29 -11.20 6.38
C GLY A 32 0.20 -11.96 7.14
N SER A 33 0.45 -12.16 8.45
CA SER A 33 -0.14 -13.21 9.31
C SER A 33 -1.67 -13.32 9.29
N GLY A 34 -2.39 -12.26 8.90
CA GLY A 34 -3.85 -12.24 8.87
C GLY A 34 -4.50 -12.35 10.25
N VAL A 35 -3.71 -12.28 11.33
CA VAL A 35 -4.18 -12.27 12.71
C VAL A 35 -4.59 -10.84 13.07
N PRO A 36 -5.81 -10.61 13.59
CA PRO A 36 -6.19 -9.31 14.14
C PRO A 36 -5.17 -8.86 15.21
N GLY A 37 -4.56 -7.68 15.04
CA GLY A 37 -3.49 -7.17 15.90
C GLY A 37 -2.06 -7.59 15.51
N GLY A 38 -1.90 -8.54 14.58
CA GLY A 38 -0.62 -8.95 14.02
C GLY A 38 -0.17 -8.16 12.78
N GLY A 39 -0.99 -7.20 12.35
CA GLY A 39 -0.80 -6.37 11.16
C GLY A 39 -0.79 -7.16 9.84
N SER A 40 -1.45 -6.62 8.82
CA SER A 40 -1.23 -7.11 7.45
C SER A 40 0.07 -6.51 6.94
N ALA A 41 0.96 -7.37 6.41
CA ALA A 41 2.20 -6.97 5.74
C ALA A 41 1.93 -6.17 4.44
N TRP A 42 0.75 -6.32 3.87
CA TRP A 42 0.27 -5.53 2.74
C TRP A 42 -1.24 -5.71 2.66
N ASP A 43 -2.00 -4.64 2.42
CA ASP A 43 -3.43 -4.69 2.15
C ASP A 43 -3.76 -3.72 1.00
N GLU A 44 -4.07 -4.29 -0.15
CA GLU A 44 -4.48 -3.52 -1.32
C GLU A 44 -5.77 -4.08 -1.90
N ARG A 45 -6.80 -3.26 -1.95
CA ARG A 45 -8.14 -3.64 -2.38
C ARG A 45 -8.57 -2.79 -3.56
N LEU A 46 -8.68 -3.42 -4.72
CA LEU A 46 -9.25 -2.86 -5.93
C LEU A 46 -10.70 -3.35 -6.05
N THR A 47 -11.62 -2.45 -6.34
CA THR A 47 -13.03 -2.75 -6.62
C THR A 47 -13.46 -2.09 -7.92
N LEU A 48 -14.32 -2.78 -8.67
CA LEU A 48 -14.98 -2.32 -9.89
C LEU A 48 -16.47 -2.62 -9.76
N THR A 49 -17.30 -1.60 -9.88
CA THR A 49 -18.76 -1.75 -9.93
C THR A 49 -19.25 -1.71 -11.39
N GLY A 50 -20.47 -2.20 -11.65
CA GLY A 50 -20.99 -2.28 -13.02
C GLY A 50 -21.34 -0.95 -13.68
N ASP A 51 -21.45 0.13 -12.91
CA ASP A 51 -21.49 1.50 -13.42
C ASP A 51 -20.09 2.05 -13.79
N GLY A 52 -19.02 1.27 -13.58
CA GLY A 52 -17.65 1.60 -13.98
C GLY A 52 -16.83 2.36 -12.94
N ILE A 53 -17.30 2.47 -11.69
CA ILE A 53 -16.49 3.08 -10.63
C ILE A 53 -15.38 2.11 -10.21
N LEU A 54 -14.14 2.51 -10.46
CA LEU A 54 -12.95 1.88 -9.91
C LEU A 54 -12.56 2.57 -8.61
N THR A 55 -12.42 1.80 -7.54
CA THR A 55 -11.86 2.28 -6.26
C THR A 55 -10.72 1.37 -5.83
N LEU A 56 -9.56 1.97 -5.54
CA LEU A 56 -8.41 1.28 -4.97
C LEU A 56 -8.11 1.88 -3.59
N SER A 57 -8.03 1.05 -2.57
CA SER A 57 -7.43 1.41 -1.29
C SER A 57 -6.12 0.65 -1.11
N SER A 58 -5.08 1.35 -0.68
CA SER A 58 -3.77 0.77 -0.43
C SER A 58 -3.30 1.17 0.96
N ASN A 59 -3.02 0.15 1.79
CA ASN A 59 -2.40 0.26 3.09
C ASN A 59 -1.18 -0.68 3.08
N ARG A 60 0.02 -0.13 3.20
CA ARG A 60 1.27 -0.91 3.23
C ARG A 60 1.58 -1.33 4.66
N SER A 61 2.49 -2.27 4.86
CA SER A 61 3.05 -2.58 6.19
C SER A 61 4.34 -1.84 6.45
N ILE A 62 4.72 -1.79 7.73
CA ILE A 62 6.04 -1.35 8.18
C ILE A 62 7.20 -2.22 7.65
N VAL A 63 6.95 -3.49 7.31
CA VAL A 63 7.99 -4.38 6.75
C VAL A 63 8.20 -4.21 5.25
N ASP A 64 7.36 -3.41 4.61
CA ASP A 64 7.49 -3.10 3.20
C ASP A 64 8.69 -2.19 2.94
N LEU A 65 9.20 -2.22 1.71
CA LEU A 65 10.28 -1.34 1.28
C LEU A 65 9.87 -0.35 0.19
N SER A 66 8.60 -0.35 -0.23
CA SER A 66 8.09 0.51 -1.31
C SER A 66 7.96 1.97 -0.93
N SER A 67 8.50 2.89 -1.75
CA SER A 67 8.32 4.34 -1.62
C SER A 67 7.03 4.86 -2.30
N GLU A 68 6.16 3.94 -2.74
CA GLU A 68 4.90 4.31 -3.39
C GLU A 68 3.93 5.00 -2.42
N PRO A 69 3.11 5.94 -2.93
CA PRO A 69 2.06 6.54 -2.14
C PRO A 69 1.02 5.51 -1.69
N ILE A 70 0.49 5.69 -0.48
CA ILE A 70 -0.65 4.94 0.05
C ILE A 70 -1.91 5.79 0.09
N GLY A 71 -3.08 5.17 0.25
CA GLY A 71 -4.34 5.90 0.44
C GLY A 71 -5.50 5.37 -0.39
N LEU A 72 -6.40 6.27 -0.77
CA LEU A 72 -7.62 5.98 -1.50
C LEU A 72 -7.60 6.66 -2.87
N TYR A 73 -7.88 5.88 -3.90
CA TYR A 73 -7.89 6.29 -5.30
C TYR A 73 -9.24 5.92 -5.88
N ARG A 74 -9.79 6.80 -6.73
CA ARG A 74 -11.08 6.53 -7.36
C ARG A 74 -11.14 7.16 -8.73
N LYS A 75 -11.67 6.41 -9.69
CA LYS A 75 -11.86 6.86 -11.06
C LYS A 75 -13.14 6.28 -11.63
N GLN A 76 -13.84 7.08 -12.44
CA GLN A 76 -14.86 6.57 -13.35
C GLN A 76 -14.18 6.03 -14.60
N ASP A 77 -14.29 4.73 -14.86
CA ASP A 77 -13.78 4.10 -16.07
C ASP A 77 -14.90 3.94 -17.12
N LYS A 78 -14.51 3.55 -18.33
CA LYS A 78 -15.41 3.35 -19.46
C LYS A 78 -16.19 2.04 -19.32
N ALA A 79 -17.37 1.99 -19.92
CA ALA A 79 -18.21 0.78 -19.92
C ALA A 79 -17.51 -0.44 -20.55
N GLU A 80 -16.61 -0.22 -21.51
CA GLU A 80 -15.81 -1.28 -22.12
C GLU A 80 -14.90 -1.99 -21.09
N THR A 81 -14.37 -1.25 -20.11
CA THR A 81 -13.55 -1.79 -19.02
C THR A 81 -14.37 -2.76 -18.17
N VAL A 82 -15.62 -2.42 -17.85
CA VAL A 82 -16.55 -3.29 -17.11
C VAL A 82 -16.84 -4.56 -17.91
N ARG A 83 -17.20 -4.43 -19.19
CA ARG A 83 -17.48 -5.59 -20.05
C ARG A 83 -16.27 -6.50 -20.20
N ARG A 84 -15.07 -5.93 -20.38
CA ARG A 84 -13.82 -6.68 -20.47
C ARG A 84 -13.55 -7.44 -19.17
N ALA A 85 -13.73 -6.82 -18.02
CA ALA A 85 -13.58 -7.48 -16.72
C ALA A 85 -14.57 -8.65 -16.56
N ILE A 86 -15.85 -8.46 -16.89
CA ILE A 86 -16.86 -9.52 -16.85
C ILE A 86 -16.46 -10.70 -17.76
N GLN A 87 -16.02 -10.40 -18.98
CA GLN A 87 -15.56 -11.43 -19.91
C GLN A 87 -14.39 -12.22 -19.34
N LEU A 88 -13.37 -11.55 -18.82
CA LEU A 88 -12.19 -12.17 -18.24
C LEU A 88 -12.50 -13.00 -16.99
N VAL A 89 -13.46 -12.57 -16.15
CA VAL A 89 -13.94 -13.36 -15.02
C VAL A 89 -14.52 -14.70 -15.47
N ARG A 90 -15.31 -14.68 -16.55
CA ARG A 90 -15.90 -15.90 -17.12
C ARG A 90 -14.81 -16.81 -17.73
N GLU A 91 -13.88 -16.23 -18.49
CA GLU A 91 -12.77 -16.94 -19.13
C GLU A 91 -11.81 -17.56 -18.11
N ALA A 92 -11.54 -16.87 -16.99
CA ALA A 92 -10.65 -17.36 -15.94
C ALA A 92 -11.19 -18.60 -15.20
N ALA A 93 -12.47 -18.95 -15.40
CA ALA A 93 -13.11 -20.15 -14.86
C ALA A 93 -12.76 -20.39 -13.38
N LEU A 94 -12.86 -19.35 -12.53
CA LEU A 94 -12.23 -19.32 -11.19
C LEU A 94 -12.58 -20.50 -10.26
N THR A 95 -13.69 -21.21 -10.50
CA THR A 95 -14.08 -22.42 -9.74
C THR A 95 -13.34 -23.70 -10.15
N GLU A 96 -12.73 -23.71 -11.32
CA GLU A 96 -12.01 -24.85 -11.90
C GLU A 96 -10.51 -24.79 -11.60
N LEU A 97 -10.06 -23.71 -10.96
CA LEU A 97 -8.69 -23.59 -10.48
C LEU A 97 -8.38 -24.64 -9.42
N PRO A 98 -7.16 -25.18 -9.40
CA PRO A 98 -6.75 -26.12 -8.36
C PRO A 98 -6.82 -25.45 -6.98
N PRO A 99 -7.03 -26.23 -5.89
CA PRO A 99 -6.96 -25.70 -4.55
C PRO A 99 -5.56 -25.16 -4.27
N PHE A 100 -5.47 -23.90 -3.84
CA PHE A 100 -4.20 -23.30 -3.42
C PHE A 100 -3.95 -23.59 -1.95
N ARG A 101 -2.77 -24.11 -1.64
CA ARG A 101 -2.27 -24.11 -0.27
C ARG A 101 -1.78 -22.70 0.05
N VAL A 102 -2.44 -22.04 1.00
CA VAL A 102 -2.09 -20.68 1.43
C VAL A 102 -1.89 -20.70 2.93
N GLU A 103 -0.65 -20.51 3.37
CA GLU A 103 -0.31 -20.38 4.78
C GLU A 103 -0.61 -18.95 5.28
N PRO A 104 -0.77 -18.73 6.59
CA PRO A 104 -1.10 -17.41 7.13
C PRO A 104 -0.10 -16.31 6.78
N ALA A 105 1.18 -16.65 6.59
CA ALA A 105 2.23 -15.70 6.24
C ALA A 105 2.31 -15.41 4.73
N ASP A 106 1.64 -16.21 3.89
CA ASP A 106 1.77 -16.11 2.45
C ASP A 106 1.06 -14.88 1.88
N THR A 107 1.64 -14.31 0.83
CA THR A 107 0.93 -13.35 0.00
C THR A 107 -0.14 -14.06 -0.82
N ARG A 108 -1.37 -13.54 -0.74
CA ARG A 108 -2.55 -14.12 -1.38
C ARG A 108 -3.39 -13.04 -2.06
N ILE A 109 -4.06 -13.44 -3.13
CA ILE A 109 -5.03 -12.61 -3.85
C ILE A 109 -6.40 -13.22 -3.63
N ARG A 110 -7.34 -12.44 -3.08
CA ARG A 110 -8.75 -12.81 -3.03
C ARG A 110 -9.48 -12.12 -4.17
N ILE A 111 -10.18 -12.90 -4.98
CA ILE A 111 -11.05 -12.39 -6.03
C ILE A 111 -12.49 -12.65 -5.60
N ASN A 112 -13.27 -11.59 -5.45
CA ASN A 112 -14.69 -11.68 -5.19
C ASN A 112 -15.47 -11.14 -6.40
N VAL A 113 -16.45 -11.90 -6.85
CA VAL A 113 -17.33 -11.52 -7.96
C VAL A 113 -18.76 -11.60 -7.46
N ALA A 114 -19.51 -10.52 -7.60
CA ALA A 114 -20.93 -10.43 -7.27
C ALA A 114 -21.73 -10.10 -8.52
N CYS A 115 -22.84 -10.81 -8.76
CA CYS A 115 -23.86 -10.48 -9.77
C CYS A 115 -25.10 -11.38 -9.57
N GLY A 116 -26.30 -10.91 -9.89
CA GLY A 116 -27.53 -11.72 -9.81
C GLY A 116 -27.86 -12.18 -8.38
N GLY A 117 -27.52 -11.37 -7.37
CA GLY A 117 -27.64 -11.73 -5.95
C GLY A 117 -26.67 -12.82 -5.44
N VAL A 118 -25.71 -13.29 -6.25
CA VAL A 118 -24.74 -14.32 -5.89
C VAL A 118 -23.35 -13.73 -5.76
N VAL A 119 -22.60 -14.14 -4.73
CA VAL A 119 -21.18 -13.78 -4.56
C VAL A 119 -20.31 -15.04 -4.62
N GLN A 120 -19.41 -15.08 -5.59
CA GLN A 120 -18.36 -16.08 -5.69
C GLN A 120 -17.04 -15.52 -5.14
N ARG A 121 -16.35 -16.31 -4.33
CA ARG A 121 -15.09 -15.93 -3.69
C ARG A 121 -14.02 -16.98 -3.98
N VAL A 122 -12.86 -16.54 -4.43
CA VAL A 122 -11.71 -17.42 -4.70
C VAL A 122 -10.46 -16.81 -4.09
N THR A 123 -9.65 -17.64 -3.44
CA THR A 123 -8.34 -17.23 -2.89
C THR A 123 -7.25 -17.92 -3.69
N LEU A 124 -6.33 -17.13 -4.21
CA LEU A 124 -5.18 -17.55 -4.99
C LEU A 124 -3.91 -17.36 -4.15
N GLY A 125 -3.13 -18.42 -3.99
CA GLY A 125 -1.79 -18.33 -3.42
C GLY A 125 -0.78 -17.91 -4.47
N LEU A 126 0.17 -17.04 -4.11
CA LEU A 126 1.23 -16.61 -5.03
C LEU A 126 2.45 -17.54 -5.05
N THR A 127 2.40 -18.65 -4.31
CA THR A 127 3.51 -19.60 -4.14
C THR A 127 3.74 -20.51 -5.35
N ASP A 128 2.73 -20.69 -6.21
CA ASP A 128 2.84 -21.46 -7.47
C ASP A 128 2.35 -20.61 -8.67
N PRO A 129 3.27 -19.97 -9.42
CA PRO A 129 2.92 -19.16 -10.58
C PRO A 129 2.23 -19.93 -11.72
N MET A 130 2.49 -21.24 -11.86
CA MET A 130 1.88 -22.06 -12.92
C MET A 130 0.40 -22.33 -12.63
N ALA A 131 0.03 -22.47 -11.36
CA ALA A 131 -1.36 -22.58 -10.94
C ALA A 131 -2.17 -21.30 -11.21
N LEU A 132 -1.52 -20.16 -11.41
CA LEU A 132 -2.15 -18.87 -11.73
C LEU A 132 -2.34 -18.64 -13.24
N GLU A 133 -1.77 -19.49 -14.11
CA GLU A 133 -1.84 -19.34 -15.57
C GLU A 133 -3.28 -19.12 -16.09
N PRO A 134 -4.30 -19.89 -15.66
CA PRO A 134 -5.65 -19.70 -16.19
C PRO A 134 -6.27 -18.35 -15.77
N ALA A 135 -5.86 -17.80 -14.63
CA ALA A 135 -6.31 -16.50 -14.14
C ALA A 135 -5.44 -15.33 -14.63
N ARG A 136 -4.31 -15.59 -15.29
CA ARG A 136 -3.33 -14.57 -15.69
C ARG A 136 -3.95 -13.41 -16.47
N PRO A 137 -4.81 -13.61 -17.49
CA PRO A 137 -5.40 -12.50 -18.23
C PRO A 137 -6.26 -11.57 -17.35
N LEU A 138 -7.00 -12.15 -16.41
CA LEU A 138 -7.79 -11.39 -15.44
C LEU A 138 -6.88 -10.61 -14.48
N LEU A 139 -5.85 -11.25 -13.94
CA LEU A 139 -4.91 -10.61 -13.01
C LEU A 139 -4.17 -9.43 -13.67
N GLN A 140 -3.70 -9.62 -14.91
CA GLN A 140 -3.05 -8.55 -15.68
C GLN A 140 -3.98 -7.37 -15.95
N GLU A 141 -5.25 -7.64 -16.26
CA GLU A 141 -6.23 -6.57 -16.45
C GLU A 141 -6.52 -5.82 -15.15
N LEU A 142 -6.64 -6.53 -14.03
CA LEU A 142 -6.81 -5.91 -12.71
C LEU A 142 -5.60 -5.06 -12.32
N ASP A 143 -4.38 -5.50 -12.64
CA ASP A 143 -3.16 -4.73 -12.40
C ASP A 143 -3.11 -3.47 -13.28
N ARG A 144 -3.53 -3.57 -14.54
CA ARG A 144 -3.69 -2.43 -15.45
C ARG A 144 -4.69 -1.41 -14.90
N MET A 145 -5.83 -1.89 -14.38
CA MET A 145 -6.83 -1.02 -13.73
C MET A 145 -6.27 -0.36 -12.46
N ALA A 146 -5.55 -1.11 -11.62
CA ALA A 146 -4.90 -0.57 -10.42
C ALA A 146 -3.87 0.50 -10.76
N GLN A 147 -3.04 0.31 -11.78
CA GLN A 147 -2.12 1.33 -12.26
C GLN A 147 -2.87 2.57 -12.79
N SER A 148 -3.95 2.36 -13.54
CA SER A 148 -4.73 3.48 -14.10
C SER A 148 -5.42 4.32 -13.03
N VAL A 149 -5.95 3.70 -11.96
CA VAL A 149 -6.64 4.43 -10.89
C VAL A 149 -5.68 5.18 -9.98
N ARG A 150 -4.42 4.71 -9.83
CA ARG A 150 -3.38 5.43 -9.06
C ARG A 150 -3.08 6.83 -9.60
N ALA A 151 -3.35 7.07 -10.88
CA ALA A 151 -3.23 8.40 -11.49
C ALA A 151 -4.33 9.39 -11.03
N ASP A 152 -5.37 8.91 -10.34
CA ASP A 152 -6.48 9.73 -9.84
C ASP A 152 -6.72 9.55 -8.32
N PRO A 153 -5.78 10.01 -7.47
CA PRO A 153 -5.91 9.91 -6.01
C PRO A 153 -7.06 10.77 -5.46
N LEU A 154 -7.90 10.20 -4.61
CA LEU A 154 -8.80 10.98 -3.75
C LEU A 154 -8.02 11.54 -2.56
N ARG A 155 -7.26 10.68 -1.90
CA ARG A 155 -6.33 11.03 -0.83
C ARG A 155 -5.13 10.11 -0.92
N SER A 156 -3.94 10.68 -0.91
CA SER A 156 -2.69 9.92 -0.97
C SER A 156 -1.72 10.45 0.07
N LEU A 157 -0.92 9.56 0.65
CA LEU A 157 0.24 9.93 1.45
C LEU A 157 1.49 9.42 0.75
N ARG A 158 2.33 10.36 0.31
CA ARG A 158 3.73 10.14 -0.01
C ARG A 158 4.57 10.89 1.01
N ILE A 159 5.71 10.34 1.39
CA ILE A 159 6.66 11.07 2.23
C ILE A 159 7.97 11.25 1.48
N GLU A 160 8.64 12.37 1.73
CA GLU A 160 10.01 12.62 1.27
C GLU A 160 10.90 12.94 2.47
N LEU A 161 12.16 12.54 2.38
CA LEU A 161 13.17 12.79 3.40
C LEU A 161 14.22 13.74 2.84
N ASP A 162 14.41 14.84 3.55
CA ASP A 162 15.53 15.76 3.38
C ASP A 162 16.49 15.61 4.57
N MET A 163 17.75 15.31 4.26
CA MET A 163 18.81 15.05 5.22
C MET A 163 20.18 15.45 4.67
N PRO A 164 21.19 15.68 5.53
CA PRO A 164 22.54 15.98 5.07
C PRO A 164 23.14 14.86 4.20
N ASP A 165 23.96 15.23 3.22
CA ASP A 165 24.65 14.29 2.32
C ASP A 165 25.81 13.54 3.02
N SER A 166 26.37 14.11 4.09
CA SER A 166 27.48 13.51 4.82
C SER A 166 27.43 13.74 6.34
N VAL A 167 27.94 12.76 7.10
CA VAL A 167 28.05 12.79 8.56
C VAL A 167 29.35 12.12 9.03
N PRO A 168 29.86 12.44 10.23
CA PRO A 168 31.00 11.72 10.79
C PRO A 168 30.63 10.28 11.21
N ALA A 169 31.60 9.37 11.19
CA ALA A 169 31.57 8.01 11.70
C ALA A 169 31.56 7.98 13.24
N ALA A 170 30.58 8.66 13.83
CA ALA A 170 30.39 8.77 15.26
C ALA A 170 28.89 8.90 15.57
N LYS A 171 28.53 8.76 16.85
CA LYS A 171 27.20 9.11 17.33
C LYS A 171 26.91 10.59 17.00
N VAL A 172 25.96 10.82 16.11
CA VAL A 172 25.64 12.15 15.59
C VAL A 172 24.15 12.46 15.78
N ARG A 173 23.85 13.69 16.21
CA ARG A 173 22.48 14.22 16.24
C ARG A 173 22.21 14.98 14.95
N LEU A 174 21.30 14.45 14.14
CA LEU A 174 20.88 15.02 12.87
C LEU A 174 19.60 15.81 13.05
N ARG A 175 19.48 16.90 12.27
CA ARG A 175 18.20 17.56 12.01
C ARG A 175 17.76 17.17 10.63
N LEU A 176 16.56 16.62 10.54
CA LEU A 176 15.98 16.05 9.34
C LEU A 176 14.64 16.73 9.08
N MET A 177 14.22 16.77 7.83
CA MET A 177 12.89 17.22 7.46
C MET A 177 12.18 16.09 6.72
N VAL A 178 10.99 15.75 7.20
CA VAL A 178 10.09 14.83 6.50
C VAL A 178 8.94 15.65 5.93
N ILE A 179 8.73 15.50 4.62
CA ILE A 179 7.70 16.22 3.88
C ILE A 179 6.55 15.24 3.63
N PHE A 180 5.37 15.53 4.15
CA PHE A 180 4.15 14.75 3.94
C PHE A 180 3.38 15.35 2.77
N GLN A 181 3.25 14.60 1.69
CA GLN A 181 2.65 15.05 0.43
C GLN A 181 1.29 14.40 0.21
N ASN A 182 0.30 15.22 -0.15
CA ASN A 182 -1.00 14.76 -0.61
C ASN A 182 -1.26 15.20 -2.04
N SER A 183 -1.11 14.28 -2.99
CA SER A 183 -1.45 14.51 -4.40
C SER A 183 -2.95 14.34 -4.69
N GLY A 184 -3.76 14.03 -3.67
CA GLY A 184 -5.19 13.77 -3.78
C GLY A 184 -6.08 15.01 -3.88
N LYS A 185 -7.34 14.77 -4.23
CA LYS A 185 -8.41 15.77 -4.36
C LYS A 185 -8.99 16.23 -3.01
N GLU A 186 -8.80 15.45 -1.96
CA GLU A 186 -9.33 15.67 -0.60
C GLU A 186 -8.19 15.80 0.40
N GLY A 187 -8.33 16.71 1.36
CA GLY A 187 -7.46 16.76 2.53
C GLY A 187 -7.84 15.70 3.56
N TYR A 188 -6.89 15.28 4.38
CA TYR A 188 -7.12 14.27 5.41
C TYR A 188 -6.29 14.53 6.67
N TRP A 189 -6.69 13.87 7.76
CA TRP A 189 -5.92 13.83 8.99
C TRP A 189 -4.91 12.68 8.98
N LEU A 190 -3.74 12.93 9.54
CA LEU A 190 -2.79 11.92 10.00
C LEU A 190 -2.69 11.99 11.52
N THR A 191 -2.22 10.91 12.14
CA THR A 191 -1.68 11.02 13.48
C THR A 191 -0.46 11.91 13.42
N HIS A 192 -0.37 12.88 14.32
CA HIS A 192 0.82 13.71 14.35
C HIS A 192 2.05 12.83 14.64
N PRO A 193 3.16 12.93 13.88
CA PRO A 193 4.33 12.10 14.10
C PRO A 193 4.88 12.15 15.54
N GLY A 194 4.67 13.27 16.24
CA GLY A 194 5.02 13.44 17.64
C GLY A 194 4.11 12.71 18.63
N ALA A 195 2.86 12.44 18.26
CA ALA A 195 1.89 11.72 19.08
C ALA A 195 1.93 10.20 18.88
N LEU A 196 2.80 9.70 17.98
CA LEU A 196 2.97 8.27 17.77
C LEU A 196 3.61 7.60 18.98
N ARG A 197 2.99 6.52 19.45
CA ARG A 197 3.43 5.76 20.63
C ARG A 197 4.59 4.85 20.27
N ARG A 198 5.81 5.31 20.51
CA ARG A 198 7.06 4.63 20.09
C ARG A 198 7.19 3.20 20.63
N GLU A 199 6.63 2.89 21.80
CA GLU A 199 6.60 1.52 22.32
C GLU A 199 5.74 0.55 21.48
N HIS A 200 4.89 1.06 20.61
CA HIS A 200 3.99 0.26 19.79
C HIS A 200 4.57 0.11 18.38
N ILE A 201 4.86 -1.12 17.97
CA ILE A 201 5.46 -1.43 16.66
C ILE A 201 4.62 -0.96 15.46
N TRP A 202 3.34 -0.68 15.69
CA TRP A 202 2.38 -0.19 14.69
C TRP A 202 2.18 1.34 14.72
N GLU A 203 2.82 2.07 15.63
CA GLU A 203 2.74 3.55 15.71
C GLU A 203 4.15 4.14 15.82
N GLN A 204 4.84 4.32 14.69
CA GLN A 204 6.24 4.74 14.69
C GLN A 204 6.55 5.73 13.58
N CYS A 205 7.37 6.73 13.90
CA CYS A 205 8.09 7.56 12.95
C CYS A 205 9.59 7.41 13.21
N ILE A 206 10.30 6.77 12.28
CA ILE A 206 11.69 6.36 12.45
C ILE A 206 12.50 6.62 11.18
N LEU A 207 13.80 6.81 11.35
CA LEU A 207 14.79 6.71 10.30
C LEU A 207 15.29 5.27 10.28
N VAL A 208 15.18 4.61 9.13
CA VAL A 208 15.81 3.31 8.87
C VAL A 208 17.01 3.55 7.97
N TYR A 209 18.15 3.00 8.34
CA TYR A 209 19.39 3.14 7.57
C TYR A 209 20.26 1.89 7.66
N GLY A 210 21.08 1.67 6.64
CA GLY A 210 22.01 0.55 6.60
C GLY A 210 23.12 0.80 5.60
N ARG A 211 24.27 0.17 5.81
CA ARG A 211 25.42 0.34 4.91
C ARG A 211 25.09 -0.25 3.54
N LYS A 212 25.30 0.53 2.48
CA LYS A 212 25.16 0.06 1.11
C LYS A 212 26.18 -1.04 0.86
N PRO A 213 25.78 -2.23 0.39
CA PRO A 213 26.71 -3.30 0.14
C PRO A 213 27.57 -2.96 -1.08
N GLU A 214 28.83 -3.39 -1.05
CA GLU A 214 29.70 -3.31 -2.22
C GLU A 214 29.23 -4.33 -3.26
N ILE A 215 28.98 -3.88 -4.49
CA ILE A 215 28.55 -4.76 -5.58
C ILE A 215 29.79 -5.34 -6.23
N VAL A 216 30.07 -6.61 -5.94
CA VAL A 216 31.14 -7.36 -6.58
C VAL A 216 30.57 -8.19 -7.73
N PRO A 217 31.09 -8.07 -8.97
CA PRO A 217 30.62 -8.87 -10.10
C PRO A 217 30.63 -10.38 -9.79
N GLY A 218 29.54 -11.07 -10.10
CA GLY A 218 29.40 -12.51 -9.86
C GLY A 218 29.08 -12.90 -8.40
N PHE A 219 28.92 -11.94 -7.49
CA PHE A 219 28.52 -12.18 -6.11
C PHE A 219 27.21 -11.44 -5.78
N THR A 220 26.21 -12.17 -5.28
CA THR A 220 25.00 -11.55 -4.72
C THR A 220 25.33 -11.03 -3.33
N PRO A 221 25.25 -9.72 -3.06
CA PRO A 221 25.57 -9.19 -1.74
C PRO A 221 24.59 -9.74 -0.68
N PRO A 222 25.03 -9.89 0.57
CA PRO A 222 24.13 -10.24 1.66
C PRO A 222 23.06 -9.15 1.85
N PRO A 223 21.92 -9.49 2.47
CA PRO A 223 20.91 -8.50 2.85
C PRO A 223 21.53 -7.38 3.69
N ILE A 224 21.02 -6.16 3.51
CA ILE A 224 21.47 -4.99 4.27
C ILE A 224 21.05 -5.17 5.73
N GLU A 225 22.03 -5.06 6.65
CA GLU A 225 21.74 -4.94 8.07
C GLU A 225 21.13 -3.55 8.34
N LEU A 226 19.86 -3.54 8.74
CA LEU A 226 19.11 -2.32 8.97
C LEU A 226 19.19 -1.91 10.44
N LEU A 227 19.59 -0.66 10.65
CA LEU A 227 19.49 0.06 11.91
C LEU A 227 18.26 0.97 11.86
N ALA A 228 17.68 1.23 13.03
CA ALA A 228 16.53 2.11 13.17
C ALA A 228 16.80 3.14 14.28
N SER A 229 16.36 4.37 14.06
CA SER A 229 16.47 5.45 15.04
C SER A 229 15.21 6.30 15.04
N PRO A 230 14.68 6.67 16.21
CA PRO A 230 13.43 7.43 16.30
C PRO A 230 13.59 8.83 15.72
N LEU A 231 12.58 9.27 14.99
CA LEU A 231 12.44 10.66 14.56
C LEU A 231 11.67 11.42 15.64
N GLU A 232 12.37 12.30 16.35
CA GLU A 232 11.79 13.10 17.42
C GLU A 232 11.43 14.49 16.92
N PRO A 233 10.16 14.92 16.93
CA PRO A 233 9.82 16.28 16.50
C PRO A 233 10.67 17.32 17.23
N ILE A 234 11.15 18.34 16.52
CA ILE A 234 11.94 19.42 17.14
C ILE A 234 11.09 20.23 18.12
N ARG A 235 9.78 20.33 17.86
CA ARG A 235 8.81 21.01 18.72
C ARG A 235 7.75 20.00 19.13
N ASP A 236 7.50 19.93 20.43
CA ASP A 236 6.27 19.35 20.95
C ASP A 236 5.21 20.45 20.92
N ASP A 237 4.31 20.37 19.97
CA ASP A 237 3.18 21.29 19.82
C ASP A 237 1.93 20.77 20.55
N GLY A 238 2.01 19.61 21.21
CA GLY A 238 0.88 18.96 21.88
C GLY A 238 -0.24 18.53 20.93
N MET A 239 0.03 18.48 19.62
CA MET A 239 -0.98 18.11 18.63
C MET A 239 -1.04 16.60 18.46
N ASP A 240 -2.24 16.03 18.56
CA ASP A 240 -2.47 14.60 18.32
C ASP A 240 -2.59 14.27 16.82
N LEU A 241 -2.98 15.26 16.01
CA LEU A 241 -3.32 15.09 14.61
C LEU A 241 -2.66 16.16 13.74
N LEU A 242 -2.25 15.74 12.54
CA LEU A 242 -1.71 16.61 11.50
C LEU A 242 -2.70 16.68 10.33
N TRP A 243 -3.10 17.88 9.92
CA TRP A 243 -3.89 18.07 8.71
C TRP A 243 -2.98 18.15 7.50
N VAL A 244 -3.22 17.30 6.49
CA VAL A 244 -2.54 17.39 5.19
C VAL A 244 -3.56 17.88 4.14
N PRO A 245 -3.46 19.15 3.69
CA PRO A 245 -4.41 19.73 2.75
C PRO A 245 -4.36 19.03 1.37
N ARG A 246 -5.38 19.24 0.55
CA ARG A 246 -5.44 18.69 -0.82
C ARG A 246 -4.37 19.33 -1.71
N GLY A 247 -3.63 18.53 -2.47
CA GLY A 247 -2.62 19.05 -3.40
C GLY A 247 -1.47 19.81 -2.75
N GLU A 248 -1.28 19.68 -1.43
CA GLU A 248 -0.27 20.42 -0.67
C GLU A 248 0.69 19.47 0.05
N GLU A 249 1.75 20.07 0.56
CA GLU A 249 2.81 19.42 1.31
C GLU A 249 2.88 20.01 2.71
N VAL A 250 3.19 19.17 3.70
CA VAL A 250 3.36 19.59 5.08
C VAL A 250 4.72 19.14 5.57
N GLU A 251 5.57 20.11 5.89
CA GLU A 251 6.90 19.86 6.44
C GLU A 251 6.83 19.60 7.94
N GLN A 252 7.55 18.58 8.40
CA GLN A 252 7.80 18.32 9.80
C GLN A 252 9.29 18.15 10.04
N ARG A 253 9.82 18.84 11.05
CA ARG A 253 11.25 18.82 11.38
C ARG A 253 11.49 17.91 12.57
N PHE A 254 12.49 17.05 12.44
CA PHE A 254 12.85 16.05 13.42
C PHE A 254 14.31 16.16 13.85
N ASN A 255 14.59 15.77 15.07
CA ASN A 255 15.89 15.33 15.53
C ASN A 255 15.98 13.80 15.41
N CYS A 256 17.13 13.30 15.02
CA CYS A 256 17.44 11.88 15.03
C CYS A 256 18.84 11.70 15.60
N VAL A 257 19.05 10.68 16.41
CA VAL A 257 20.39 10.27 16.83
C VAL A 257 20.76 9.06 15.99
N MET A 258 21.76 9.22 15.11
CA MET A 258 22.28 8.17 14.26
C MET A 258 23.61 7.68 14.83
N GLU A 259 23.81 6.36 14.83
CA GLU A 259 25.01 5.70 15.33
C GLU A 259 25.55 4.74 14.25
N PRO A 260 26.14 5.26 13.16
CA PRO A 260 26.72 4.39 12.14
C PRO A 260 27.93 3.65 12.72
N PRO A 261 28.02 2.32 12.57
CA PRO A 261 29.09 1.54 13.19
C PRO A 261 30.46 1.75 12.53
N VAL A 262 30.48 2.08 11.23
CA VAL A 262 31.72 2.23 10.44
C VAL A 262 31.55 3.28 9.32
N PRO A 263 32.65 3.87 8.82
CA PRO A 263 32.63 4.70 7.61
C PRO A 263 32.14 3.96 6.36
N GLY A 264 31.59 4.72 5.40
CA GLY A 264 31.13 4.22 4.11
C GLY A 264 29.83 4.87 3.64
N LEU A 265 29.30 4.38 2.52
CA LEU A 265 28.02 4.85 1.97
C LEU A 265 26.85 4.10 2.60
N TYR A 266 25.87 4.84 3.11
CA TYR A 266 24.65 4.32 3.73
C TYR A 266 23.44 4.65 2.86
N LEU A 267 22.43 3.78 2.93
CA LEU A 267 21.10 4.04 2.42
C LEU A 267 20.20 4.36 3.60
N ALA A 268 19.46 5.47 3.53
CA ALA A 268 18.60 5.95 4.59
C ALA A 268 17.21 6.29 4.07
N ARG A 269 16.19 6.14 4.92
CA ARG A 269 14.80 6.50 4.62
C ARG A 269 14.00 6.77 5.88
N ALA A 270 13.02 7.67 5.79
CA ALA A 270 12.01 7.83 6.82
C ALA A 270 10.91 6.79 6.64
N VAL A 271 10.38 6.32 7.77
CA VAL A 271 9.22 5.44 7.85
C VAL A 271 8.21 6.11 8.75
N TYR A 272 6.99 6.29 8.26
CA TYR A 272 5.84 6.73 9.05
C TYR A 272 4.81 5.60 9.07
N SER A 273 4.37 5.18 10.25
CA SER A 273 3.38 4.14 10.45
C SER A 273 2.35 4.55 11.49
N SER A 274 1.07 4.46 11.11
CA SER A 274 -0.05 4.67 12.03
C SER A 274 -1.27 3.85 11.60
N TYR A 275 -1.67 2.90 12.44
CA TYR A 275 -2.77 1.96 12.19
C TYR A 275 -3.88 2.06 13.24
N LEU A 276 -3.63 2.66 14.40
CA LEU A 276 -4.55 2.74 15.53
C LEU A 276 -5.49 3.96 15.46
N GLY A 277 -6.61 3.87 16.18
CA GLY A 277 -7.56 4.96 16.40
C GLY A 277 -8.86 4.80 15.61
N GLU A 278 -9.44 5.90 15.10
CA GLU A 278 -10.67 5.95 14.26
C GLU A 278 -10.35 6.26 12.78
N GLU A 279 -11.15 5.76 11.84
CA GLU A 279 -10.94 5.98 10.39
C GLU A 279 -11.36 7.39 9.95
N GLN A 280 -12.11 8.06 10.80
CA GLN A 280 -12.54 9.43 10.62
C GLN A 280 -12.31 10.20 11.92
N VAL A 281 -12.10 11.51 11.79
CA VAL A 281 -12.03 12.46 12.90
C VAL A 281 -13.04 13.56 12.61
N SER A 282 -14.07 13.66 13.45
CA SER A 282 -15.16 14.63 13.27
C SER A 282 -15.77 14.61 11.86
N GLY A 283 -16.02 13.42 11.32
CA GLY A 283 -16.57 13.20 9.98
C GLY A 283 -15.60 13.46 8.82
N ARG A 284 -14.33 13.78 9.09
CA ARG A 284 -13.29 13.91 8.06
C ARG A 284 -12.44 12.65 7.99
N PRO A 285 -11.95 12.26 6.80
CA PRO A 285 -11.09 11.10 6.66
C PRO A 285 -9.80 11.23 7.50
N ARG A 286 -9.38 10.12 8.09
CA ARG A 286 -8.04 9.94 8.62
C ARG A 286 -7.33 8.85 7.82
N LEU A 287 -6.12 9.12 7.37
CA LEU A 287 -5.32 8.15 6.65
C LEU A 287 -4.60 7.25 7.66
N ARG A 288 -4.67 5.94 7.40
CA ARG A 288 -4.00 4.89 8.15
C ARG A 288 -3.10 4.10 7.22
N GLY A 289 -2.05 3.52 7.76
CA GLY A 289 -1.10 2.72 7.03
C GLY A 289 0.32 3.11 7.34
N CYS A 290 1.23 2.59 6.51
CA CYS A 290 2.64 2.94 6.53
C CYS A 290 3.04 3.57 5.20
N ALA A 291 3.86 4.61 5.25
CA ALA A 291 4.49 5.23 4.10
C ALA A 291 6.00 5.30 4.31
N PHE A 292 6.75 5.17 3.21
CA PHE A 292 8.21 5.20 3.20
C PHE A 292 8.69 6.34 2.33
N SER A 293 9.77 7.00 2.73
CA SER A 293 10.35 8.05 1.91
C SER A 293 11.07 7.49 0.70
N ASN A 294 11.45 8.38 -0.21
CA ASN A 294 12.58 8.12 -1.09
C ASN A 294 13.79 7.64 -0.28
N GLN A 295 14.57 6.74 -0.88
CA GLN A 295 15.85 6.33 -0.34
C GLN A 295 16.88 7.41 -0.65
N VAL A 296 17.59 7.86 0.38
CA VAL A 296 18.67 8.84 0.29
C VAL A 296 20.00 8.13 0.51
N GLU A 297 21.02 8.51 -0.24
CA GLU A 297 22.40 8.07 0.00
C GLU A 297 23.08 9.04 0.97
N LEU A 298 23.75 8.49 1.99
CA LEU A 298 24.43 9.26 3.03
C LEU A 298 25.89 8.78 3.14
N GLU A 299 26.84 9.69 3.00
CA GLU A 299 28.26 9.40 3.22
C GLU A 299 28.62 9.49 4.70
N VAL A 300 29.21 8.43 5.25
CA VAL A 300 29.74 8.40 6.62
C VAL A 300 31.26 8.43 6.56
N THR A 301 31.85 9.50 7.11
CA THR A 301 33.29 9.81 7.04
C THR A 301 34.04 9.63 8.35
#